data_AF-A0A2W0CK01-F1
#
_entry.id   AF-A0A2W0CK01-F1
#
_cell.length_a   1.000
_cell.length_b   1.000
_cell.length_c   1.000
_cell.angle_alpha   90.00
_cell.angle_beta   90.00
_cell.angle_gamma   90.00
#
_symmetry.space_group_name_H-M   'P 1'
#
loop_
_entity.id
_entity.type
_entity.pdbx_description
1 polymer ?
#
loop_
_entity_poly.entity_id
_entity_poly.type
_entity_poly.pdbx_seq_one_letter_code
_entity_poly.pdbx_strand_id
1 'polypeptide(L)'
;MVKLSLFAITKTIECLPPRIVDHLYMYVYKETTSTSKETWLFELIKELLIQNFGFDTPHLEDHVEIRDKNYRKRQQSKKYWLKKFKEELDSVPNNPVLIEISSWKLALEQMKASNAGLDIVAESERLIGVKDLNDLPALRLQQISEWATTSSTYLTDYRYLSSKKTNQIKKAIETDLHFIVADIIDKHDLTNAVDVQPHGLIEDVVFAEKSTNLKIRMELDEITNKQTYFDDYEISDNEFLRTIIKVEDGDFLLADKSLTKSLDGTDRDIIFYVLSQKDESFYTDRTITVDISKLVSKAYNSSGVKNYVEIEKRLRKIRSFGFQAVIKKKSEKARSGSADWSIFDSVVINSNPNGRRYAEIVIGTYFHQQYINQQTVKIYRDSLNSIEGNISKILVHALQKERLERYVQGNQFIDIFPLSYFLRKVRMDKRKTEQNMKKIQDALEEFKSLNFLIADYKRLHSSFEISFIPLTHTEMHDFFDQAEPPIQLTFPIQTELIGE
;
A
#
# COMPACT_ATOMS: atom_id res chain seq x y z
N MET A 1 6.07 14.27 -10.46
CA MET A 1 6.54 13.06 -11.16
C MET A 1 6.58 11.93 -10.16
N VAL A 2 5.89 10.82 -10.42
CA VAL A 2 5.90 9.64 -9.54
C VAL A 2 7.07 8.76 -9.94
N LYS A 3 8.00 8.47 -9.03
CA LYS A 3 9.16 7.63 -9.32
C LYS A 3 8.72 6.17 -9.50
N LEU A 4 9.17 5.49 -10.55
CA LEU A 4 8.96 4.05 -10.67
C LEU A 4 9.82 3.32 -9.63
N SER A 5 9.17 2.49 -8.81
CA SER A 5 9.85 1.67 -7.81
C SER A 5 9.90 0.21 -8.28
N LEU A 6 10.94 -0.53 -7.88
CA LEU A 6 11.06 -1.95 -8.18
C LEU A 6 9.88 -2.72 -7.58
N PHE A 7 9.41 -2.30 -6.40
CA PHE A 7 8.20 -2.84 -5.78
C PHE A 7 6.96 -2.68 -6.66
N ALA A 8 6.77 -1.53 -7.31
CA ALA A 8 5.63 -1.33 -8.20
C ALA A 8 5.65 -2.32 -9.38
N ILE A 9 6.83 -2.60 -9.94
CA ILE A 9 7.00 -3.57 -11.03
C ILE A 9 6.74 -5.00 -10.52
N THR A 10 7.42 -5.42 -9.45
CA THR A 10 7.30 -6.79 -8.92
C THR A 10 5.88 -7.08 -8.45
N LYS A 11 5.27 -6.14 -7.70
CA LYS A 11 3.89 -6.28 -7.23
C LYS A 11 2.90 -6.37 -8.38
N THR A 12 3.12 -5.62 -9.47
CA THR A 12 2.29 -5.71 -10.66
C THR A 12 2.36 -7.11 -11.27
N ILE A 13 3.57 -7.64 -11.47
CA ILE A 13 3.80 -8.98 -12.02
C ILE A 13 3.17 -10.07 -11.14
N GLU A 14 3.37 -10.01 -9.83
CA GLU A 14 2.81 -10.97 -8.86
C GLU A 14 1.26 -10.99 -8.89
N CYS A 15 0.63 -9.85 -9.17
CA CYS A 15 -0.82 -9.73 -9.21
C CYS A 15 -1.44 -10.00 -10.59
N LEU A 16 -0.64 -10.24 -11.63
CA LEU A 16 -1.19 -10.57 -12.95
C LEU A 16 -1.87 -11.94 -12.93
N PRO A 17 -3.07 -12.08 -13.53
CA PRO A 17 -3.70 -13.39 -13.69
C PRO A 17 -2.79 -14.34 -14.49
N PRO A 18 -2.58 -15.59 -14.03
CA PRO A 18 -1.70 -16.55 -14.72
C PRO A 18 -2.03 -16.71 -16.20
N ARG A 19 -3.33 -16.76 -16.54
CA ARG A 19 -3.81 -16.87 -17.92
C ARG A 19 -3.37 -15.69 -18.81
N ILE A 20 -3.28 -14.48 -18.26
CA ILE A 20 -2.80 -13.30 -19.00
C ILE A 20 -1.30 -13.44 -19.27
N VAL A 21 -0.53 -13.91 -18.29
CA VAL A 21 0.90 -14.20 -18.44
C VAL A 21 1.12 -15.27 -19.53
N ASP A 22 0.34 -16.35 -19.53
CA ASP A 22 0.39 -17.38 -20.57
C ASP A 22 0.10 -16.80 -21.96
N HIS A 23 -0.92 -15.92 -22.07
CA HIS A 23 -1.24 -15.26 -23.33
C HIS A 23 -0.16 -14.28 -23.80
N LEU A 24 0.51 -13.58 -22.86
CA LEU A 24 1.67 -12.75 -23.17
C LEU A 24 2.81 -13.59 -23.75
N TYR A 25 3.14 -14.72 -23.12
CA TYR A 25 4.17 -15.62 -23.61
C TYR A 25 3.81 -16.30 -24.94
N MET A 26 2.54 -16.64 -25.16
CA MET A 26 2.11 -17.33 -26.37
C MET A 26 1.97 -16.40 -27.58
N TYR A 27 1.50 -15.17 -27.40
CA TYR A 27 1.10 -14.30 -28.52
C TYR A 27 1.94 -13.02 -28.68
N VAL A 28 2.70 -12.63 -27.66
CA VAL A 28 3.45 -11.38 -27.65
C VAL A 28 4.95 -11.62 -27.57
N TYR A 29 5.40 -12.48 -26.66
CA TYR A 29 6.80 -12.85 -26.52
C TYR A 29 7.33 -13.44 -27.83
N LYS A 30 8.52 -12.98 -28.22
CA LYS A 30 9.28 -13.55 -29.32
C LYS A 30 10.59 -14.05 -28.75
N GLU A 31 10.86 -15.33 -28.95
CA GLU A 31 12.10 -15.94 -28.49
C GLU A 31 13.27 -15.38 -29.31
N THR A 32 13.91 -14.35 -28.78
CA THR A 32 15.21 -13.85 -29.26
C THR A 32 16.29 -14.35 -28.31
N THR A 33 17.42 -14.77 -28.86
CA THR A 33 18.42 -15.68 -28.27
C THR A 33 19.20 -15.21 -27.02
N SER A 34 18.69 -14.26 -26.23
CA SER A 34 19.45 -13.70 -25.10
C SER A 34 18.63 -13.18 -23.91
N THR A 35 17.31 -13.36 -23.86
CA THR A 35 16.47 -12.84 -22.75
C THR A 35 15.48 -13.89 -22.26
N SER A 36 15.54 -14.22 -20.97
CA SER A 36 14.59 -15.16 -20.36
C SER A 36 13.16 -14.57 -20.36
N LYS A 37 12.14 -15.42 -20.24
CA LYS A 37 10.73 -15.00 -20.20
C LYS A 37 10.46 -14.05 -19.05
N GLU A 38 11.09 -14.31 -17.91
CA GLU A 38 10.99 -13.53 -16.68
C GLU A 38 11.54 -12.11 -16.88
N THR A 39 12.75 -11.99 -17.44
CA THR A 39 13.35 -10.69 -17.75
C THR A 39 12.54 -9.93 -18.78
N TRP A 40 12.02 -10.61 -19.81
CA TRP A 40 11.16 -9.97 -20.81
C TRP A 40 9.86 -9.45 -20.21
N LEU A 41 9.20 -10.23 -19.35
CA LEU A 41 7.97 -9.80 -18.68
C LEU A 41 8.23 -8.60 -17.77
N PHE A 42 9.37 -8.62 -17.06
CA PHE A 42 9.80 -7.52 -16.22
C PHE A 42 9.93 -6.21 -17.01
N GLU A 43 10.68 -6.23 -18.11
CA GLU A 43 10.84 -5.05 -18.98
C GLU A 43 9.53 -4.61 -19.62
N LEU A 44 8.67 -5.56 -20.04
CA LEU A 44 7.35 -5.23 -20.60
C LEU A 44 6.49 -4.45 -19.59
N ILE A 45 6.45 -4.89 -18.33
CA ILE A 45 5.66 -4.22 -17.29
C ILE A 45 6.29 -2.89 -16.89
N LYS A 46 7.62 -2.81 -16.82
CA LYS A 46 8.34 -1.55 -16.62
C LYS A 46 7.99 -0.52 -17.70
N GLU A 47 8.09 -0.89 -18.97
CA GLU A 47 7.72 -0.02 -20.10
C GLU A 47 6.24 0.40 -20.04
N LEU A 48 5.34 -0.53 -19.74
CA LEU A 48 3.91 -0.24 -19.61
C LEU A 48 3.63 0.78 -18.49
N LEU A 49 4.25 0.62 -17.32
CA LEU A 49 4.07 1.54 -16.20
C LEU A 49 4.58 2.95 -16.54
N ILE A 50 5.72 3.06 -17.22
CA ILE A 50 6.29 4.34 -17.63
C ILE A 50 5.43 5.00 -18.72
N GLN A 51 5.17 4.29 -19.81
CA GLN A 51 4.56 4.86 -21.02
C GLN A 51 3.07 5.14 -20.86
N ASN A 52 2.37 4.30 -20.10
CA ASN A 52 0.91 4.34 -20.03
C ASN A 52 0.40 4.85 -18.69
N PHE A 53 1.15 4.71 -17.58
CA PHE A 53 0.68 5.07 -16.24
C PHE A 53 1.44 6.23 -15.59
N GLY A 54 2.36 6.88 -16.30
CA GLY A 54 2.94 8.15 -15.86
C GLY A 54 4.06 8.02 -14.83
N PHE A 55 4.57 6.81 -14.58
CA PHE A 55 5.77 6.65 -13.76
C PHE A 55 6.98 7.25 -14.50
N ASP A 56 7.85 7.95 -13.76
CA ASP A 56 9.02 8.69 -14.24
C ASP A 56 8.75 9.74 -15.34
N THR A 57 7.48 10.11 -15.56
CA THR A 57 7.07 11.11 -16.57
C THR A 57 6.22 12.23 -15.95
N PRO A 58 6.31 13.47 -16.45
CA PRO A 58 5.67 14.64 -15.82
C PRO A 58 4.16 14.75 -16.08
N HIS A 59 3.62 13.99 -17.03
CA HIS A 59 2.19 13.97 -17.38
C HIS A 59 1.79 12.58 -17.85
N LEU A 60 0.67 12.06 -17.35
CA LEU A 60 -0.11 11.03 -18.06
C LEU A 60 -1.53 10.88 -17.47
N GLU A 61 -2.42 10.33 -18.33
CA GLU A 61 -3.85 10.03 -18.09
C GLU A 61 -4.01 9.34 -16.71
N ASP A 62 -4.99 9.76 -15.91
CA ASP A 62 -5.25 9.14 -14.59
C ASP A 62 -5.51 7.63 -14.78
N HIS A 63 -4.88 6.79 -13.98
CA HIS A 63 -5.09 5.34 -14.00
C HIS A 63 -6.59 4.96 -13.93
N VAL A 64 -7.42 5.77 -13.25
CA VAL A 64 -8.88 5.61 -13.24
C VAL A 64 -9.49 5.83 -14.64
N GLU A 65 -9.04 6.85 -15.38
CA GLU A 65 -9.50 7.12 -16.74
C GLU A 65 -9.06 6.00 -17.71
N ILE A 66 -7.83 5.50 -17.55
CA ILE A 66 -7.30 4.37 -18.33
C ILE A 66 -8.14 3.13 -18.06
N ARG A 67 -8.46 2.83 -16.80
CA ARG A 67 -9.32 1.71 -16.41
C ARG A 67 -10.68 1.80 -17.08
N ASP A 68 -11.34 2.95 -16.98
CA ASP A 68 -12.70 3.15 -17.50
C ASP A 68 -12.75 3.10 -19.04
N LYS A 69 -11.74 3.69 -19.70
CA LYS A 69 -11.58 3.65 -21.15
C LYS A 69 -11.41 2.20 -21.65
N ASN A 70 -10.55 1.43 -21.00
CA ASN A 70 -10.31 0.03 -21.37
C ASN A 70 -11.49 -0.88 -20.99
N TYR A 71 -12.19 -0.60 -19.90
CA TYR A 71 -13.46 -1.25 -19.58
C TYR A 71 -14.49 -1.06 -20.71
N ARG A 72 -14.70 0.17 -21.17
CA ARG A 72 -15.63 0.46 -22.28
C ARG A 72 -15.21 -0.24 -23.57
N LYS A 73 -13.92 -0.17 -23.93
CA LYS A 73 -13.36 -0.88 -25.11
C LYS A 73 -13.58 -2.39 -25.03
N ARG A 74 -13.39 -2.99 -23.85
CA ARG A 74 -13.66 -4.41 -23.57
C ARG A 74 -15.12 -4.74 -23.82
N GLN A 75 -16.05 -4.01 -23.21
CA GLN A 75 -17.48 -4.28 -23.39
C GLN A 75 -17.94 -4.13 -24.84
N GLN A 76 -17.42 -3.13 -25.56
CA GLN A 76 -17.73 -2.93 -26.98
C GLN A 76 -17.20 -4.09 -27.84
N SER A 77 -15.95 -4.52 -27.59
CA SER A 77 -15.31 -5.60 -28.34
C SER A 77 -15.99 -6.94 -28.09
N LYS A 78 -16.41 -7.23 -26.85
CA LYS A 78 -17.22 -8.41 -26.51
C LYS A 78 -18.52 -8.47 -27.31
N LYS A 79 -19.28 -7.38 -27.33
CA LYS A 79 -20.52 -7.27 -28.11
C LYS A 79 -20.27 -7.50 -29.60
N TYR A 80 -19.19 -6.92 -30.13
CA TYR A 80 -18.80 -7.10 -31.52
C TYR A 80 -18.39 -8.55 -31.83
N TRP A 81 -17.61 -9.19 -30.97
CA TRP A 81 -17.17 -10.57 -31.17
C TRP A 81 -18.33 -11.56 -31.06
N LEU A 82 -19.27 -11.35 -30.13
CA LEU A 82 -20.50 -12.14 -30.05
C LEU A 82 -21.36 -11.98 -31.32
N LYS A 83 -21.55 -10.74 -31.79
CA LYS A 83 -22.30 -10.47 -33.02
C LYS A 83 -21.66 -11.21 -34.20
N LYS A 84 -20.34 -11.06 -34.37
CA LYS A 84 -19.60 -11.72 -35.45
C LYS A 84 -19.63 -13.25 -35.32
N PHE A 85 -19.56 -13.78 -34.10
CA PHE A 85 -19.66 -15.21 -33.86
C PHE A 85 -21.03 -15.77 -34.30
N LYS A 86 -22.13 -15.05 -34.02
CA LYS A 86 -23.47 -15.43 -34.51
C LYS A 86 -23.51 -15.47 -36.03
N GLU A 87 -23.00 -14.43 -36.68
CA GLU A 87 -22.91 -14.37 -38.15
C GLU A 87 -22.07 -15.51 -38.73
N GLU A 88 -20.92 -15.83 -38.11
CA GLU A 88 -20.03 -16.93 -38.53
C GLU A 88 -20.68 -18.31 -38.36
N LEU A 89 -21.53 -18.49 -37.36
CA LEU A 89 -22.23 -19.75 -37.11
C LEU A 89 -23.22 -20.08 -38.24
N ASP A 90 -23.90 -19.06 -38.75
CA ASP A 90 -24.96 -19.20 -39.76
C ASP A 90 -24.44 -19.23 -41.20
N SER A 91 -23.31 -18.58 -41.48
CA SER A 91 -22.92 -18.21 -42.86
C SER A 91 -21.53 -18.66 -43.31
N VAL A 92 -20.65 -19.10 -42.40
CA VAL A 92 -19.25 -19.40 -42.73
C VAL A 92 -18.97 -20.91 -42.70
N PRO A 93 -18.64 -21.54 -43.86
CA PRO A 93 -18.13 -22.90 -43.87
C PRO A 93 -16.77 -22.94 -43.15
N ASN A 94 -16.52 -23.96 -42.32
CA ASN A 94 -15.34 -24.13 -41.48
C ASN A 94 -15.15 -23.05 -40.38
N ASN A 95 -16.24 -22.60 -39.75
CA ASN A 95 -16.15 -21.79 -38.54
C ASN A 95 -15.48 -22.56 -37.37
N PRO A 96 -15.00 -21.87 -36.32
CA PRO A 96 -14.28 -22.49 -35.21
C PRO A 96 -15.05 -23.62 -34.51
N VAL A 97 -16.39 -23.54 -34.45
CA VAL A 97 -17.21 -24.59 -33.85
C VAL A 97 -17.23 -25.83 -34.72
N LEU A 98 -17.38 -25.69 -36.04
CA LEU A 98 -17.34 -26.83 -36.97
C LEU A 98 -15.97 -27.53 -36.98
N ILE A 99 -14.89 -26.77 -36.80
CA ILE A 99 -13.56 -27.34 -36.60
C ILE A 99 -13.52 -28.13 -35.29
N GLU A 100 -14.02 -27.56 -34.19
CA GLU A 100 -14.12 -28.25 -32.89
C GLU A 100 -14.96 -29.55 -32.98
N ILE A 101 -16.10 -29.52 -33.68
CA ILE A 101 -16.94 -30.71 -33.93
C ILE A 101 -16.13 -31.79 -34.67
N SER A 102 -15.40 -31.40 -35.71
CA SER A 102 -14.61 -32.33 -36.51
C SER A 102 -13.48 -32.97 -35.69
N SER A 103 -12.78 -32.18 -34.87
CA SER A 103 -11.73 -32.67 -33.96
C SER A 103 -12.28 -33.63 -32.91
N TRP A 104 -13.42 -33.31 -32.30
CA TRP A 104 -14.05 -34.19 -31.30
C TRP A 104 -14.58 -35.47 -31.91
N LYS A 105 -15.16 -35.40 -33.11
CA LYS A 105 -15.60 -36.59 -33.84
C LYS A 105 -14.44 -37.57 -34.04
N LEU A 106 -13.30 -37.09 -34.51
CA LEU A 106 -12.10 -37.90 -34.68
C LEU A 106 -11.59 -38.48 -33.35
N ALA A 107 -11.55 -37.67 -32.29
CA ALA A 107 -11.10 -38.11 -30.98
C ALA A 107 -12.00 -39.23 -30.40
N LEU A 108 -13.32 -39.06 -30.48
CA LEU A 108 -14.29 -40.06 -30.01
C LEU A 108 -14.22 -41.35 -30.83
N GLU A 109 -14.01 -41.25 -32.14
CA GLU A 109 -13.80 -42.42 -33.01
C GLU A 109 -12.53 -43.18 -32.62
N GLN A 110 -11.42 -42.49 -32.34
CA GLN A 110 -10.18 -43.10 -31.87
C GLN A 110 -10.33 -43.77 -30.49
N MET A 111 -11.02 -43.10 -29.56
CA MET A 111 -11.29 -43.65 -28.23
C MET A 111 -12.14 -44.93 -28.32
N LYS A 112 -13.19 -44.94 -29.16
CA LYS A 112 -14.00 -46.15 -29.39
C LYS A 112 -13.23 -47.26 -30.10
N ALA A 113 -12.34 -46.92 -31.02
CA ALA A 113 -11.46 -47.91 -31.65
C ALA A 113 -10.52 -48.57 -30.63
N SER A 114 -10.10 -47.82 -29.60
CA SER A 114 -9.20 -48.29 -28.54
C SER A 114 -9.94 -49.03 -27.42
N ASN A 115 -11.22 -48.71 -27.19
CA ASN A 115 -12.10 -49.37 -26.25
C ASN A 115 -13.49 -49.57 -26.85
N ALA A 116 -13.75 -50.76 -27.39
CA ALA A 116 -15.00 -51.09 -28.08
C ALA A 116 -16.24 -51.02 -27.18
N GLY A 117 -16.08 -51.11 -25.86
CA GLY A 117 -17.16 -50.99 -24.87
C GLY A 117 -17.46 -49.56 -24.43
N LEU A 118 -16.77 -48.56 -24.97
CA LEU A 118 -16.96 -47.16 -24.60
C LEU A 118 -18.32 -46.63 -25.08
N ASP A 119 -19.10 -46.10 -24.15
CA ASP A 119 -20.31 -45.34 -24.46
C ASP A 119 -19.93 -43.93 -24.92
N ILE A 120 -19.97 -43.70 -26.24
CA ILE A 120 -19.65 -42.40 -26.86
C ILE A 120 -20.58 -41.30 -26.33
N VAL A 121 -21.86 -41.60 -26.07
CA VAL A 121 -22.83 -40.56 -25.69
C VAL A 121 -22.51 -40.06 -24.29
N ALA A 122 -22.27 -40.98 -23.36
CA ALA A 122 -21.85 -40.64 -22.00
C ALA A 122 -20.49 -39.92 -21.98
N GLU A 123 -19.55 -40.36 -22.82
CA GLU A 123 -18.22 -39.76 -22.88
C GLU A 123 -18.23 -38.37 -23.55
N SER A 124 -19.07 -38.17 -24.57
CA SER A 124 -19.32 -36.86 -25.19
C SER A 124 -19.95 -35.89 -24.19
N GLU A 125 -20.95 -36.34 -23.41
CA GLU A 125 -21.55 -35.52 -22.35
C GLU A 125 -20.52 -35.16 -21.28
N ARG A 126 -19.67 -36.11 -20.87
CA ARG A 126 -18.61 -35.92 -19.87
C ARG A 126 -17.51 -34.95 -20.30
N LEU A 127 -16.99 -35.09 -21.52
CA LEU A 127 -15.82 -34.34 -22.00
C LEU A 127 -16.19 -33.00 -22.65
N ILE A 128 -17.30 -32.97 -23.38
CA ILE A 128 -17.66 -31.87 -24.28
C ILE A 128 -18.83 -31.05 -23.71
N GLY A 129 -19.67 -31.70 -22.90
CA GLY A 129 -20.88 -31.14 -22.30
C GLY A 129 -22.14 -31.31 -23.17
N VAL A 130 -22.08 -32.13 -24.22
CA VAL A 130 -23.23 -32.42 -25.10
C VAL A 130 -23.31 -33.92 -25.43
N LYS A 131 -24.52 -34.44 -25.52
CA LYS A 131 -24.77 -35.84 -25.94
C LYS A 131 -24.63 -36.01 -27.45
N ASP A 132 -25.10 -35.03 -28.22
CA ASP A 132 -24.93 -34.95 -29.67
C ASP A 132 -24.04 -33.75 -30.01
N LEU A 133 -23.02 -33.98 -30.85
CA LEU A 133 -22.14 -32.92 -31.35
C LEU A 133 -22.91 -31.87 -32.18
N ASN A 134 -24.08 -32.21 -32.72
CA ASN A 134 -24.96 -31.25 -33.39
C ASN A 134 -25.52 -30.17 -32.45
N ASP A 135 -25.54 -30.43 -31.14
CA ASP A 135 -25.97 -29.46 -30.12
C ASP A 135 -24.83 -28.50 -29.70
N LEU A 136 -23.59 -28.80 -30.10
CA LEU A 136 -22.42 -28.01 -29.74
C LEU A 136 -22.51 -26.52 -30.16
N PRO A 137 -23.00 -26.17 -31.37
CA PRO A 137 -23.23 -24.78 -31.76
C PRO A 137 -24.10 -24.00 -30.78
N ALA A 138 -25.19 -24.59 -30.31
CA ALA A 138 -26.10 -23.95 -29.36
C ALA A 138 -25.44 -23.75 -27.99
N LEU A 139 -24.75 -24.79 -27.47
CA LEU A 139 -24.00 -24.68 -26.21
C LEU A 139 -22.91 -23.60 -26.28
N ARG A 140 -22.14 -23.56 -27.37
CA ARG A 140 -21.05 -22.59 -27.54
C ARG A 140 -21.57 -21.17 -27.71
N LEU A 141 -22.70 -20.99 -28.39
CA LEU A 141 -23.38 -19.70 -28.47
C LEU A 141 -23.86 -19.22 -27.10
N GLN A 142 -24.41 -20.10 -26.27
CA GLN A 142 -24.78 -19.77 -24.90
C GLN A 142 -23.55 -19.32 -24.09
N GLN A 143 -22.48 -20.12 -24.09
CA GLN A 143 -21.25 -19.81 -23.34
C GLN A 143 -20.60 -18.48 -23.78
N ILE A 144 -20.54 -18.20 -25.09
CA ILE A 144 -20.00 -16.94 -25.59
C ILE A 144 -20.93 -15.77 -25.28
N SER A 145 -22.25 -15.98 -25.27
CA SER A 145 -23.21 -14.96 -24.84
C SER A 145 -23.02 -14.61 -23.37
N GLU A 146 -22.90 -15.61 -22.50
CA GLU A 146 -22.61 -15.45 -21.07
C GLU A 146 -21.27 -14.73 -20.84
N TRP A 147 -20.22 -15.11 -21.56
CA TRP A 147 -18.93 -14.42 -21.52
C TRP A 147 -19.05 -12.93 -21.93
N ALA A 148 -19.84 -12.64 -22.97
CA ALA A 148 -20.00 -11.28 -23.48
C ALA A 148 -20.80 -10.38 -22.53
N THR A 149 -21.75 -10.94 -21.78
CA THR A 149 -22.59 -10.21 -20.82
C THR A 149 -21.95 -10.09 -19.44
N THR A 150 -21.03 -10.99 -19.10
CA THR A 150 -20.34 -10.97 -17.81
C THR A 150 -19.29 -9.86 -17.77
N SER A 151 -19.40 -8.93 -16.81
CA SER A 151 -18.53 -7.76 -16.72
C SER A 151 -17.11 -8.09 -16.26
N SER A 152 -16.95 -9.15 -15.48
CA SER A 152 -15.68 -9.61 -14.88
C SER A 152 -14.79 -10.42 -15.81
N THR A 153 -15.32 -10.98 -16.91
CA THR A 153 -14.49 -11.74 -17.86
C THR A 153 -13.65 -10.80 -18.73
N TYR A 154 -12.51 -11.29 -19.19
CA TYR A 154 -11.56 -10.59 -20.06
C TYR A 154 -11.84 -10.82 -21.54
N LEU A 155 -11.26 -10.01 -22.44
CA LEU A 155 -11.32 -10.31 -23.89
C LEU A 155 -10.56 -11.59 -24.23
N THR A 156 -9.44 -11.79 -23.55
CA THR A 156 -8.58 -12.97 -23.66
C THR A 156 -9.25 -14.25 -23.13
N ASP A 157 -10.33 -14.15 -22.34
CA ASP A 157 -11.13 -15.31 -21.94
C ASP A 157 -11.99 -15.89 -23.06
N TYR A 158 -12.06 -15.22 -24.22
CA TYR A 158 -12.82 -15.70 -25.37
C TYR A 158 -12.38 -17.10 -25.79
N ARG A 159 -13.33 -18.05 -25.82
CA ARG A 159 -13.05 -19.47 -26.06
C ARG A 159 -12.23 -19.73 -27.32
N TYR A 160 -12.55 -19.04 -28.40
CA TYR A 160 -11.86 -19.19 -29.68
C TYR A 160 -10.86 -18.05 -29.94
N LEU A 161 -10.12 -17.60 -28.91
CA LEU A 161 -9.15 -16.52 -29.04
C LEU A 161 -8.12 -16.83 -30.14
N SER A 162 -7.65 -18.07 -30.20
CA SER A 162 -6.68 -18.55 -31.20
C SER A 162 -7.17 -18.45 -32.64
N SER A 163 -8.48 -18.39 -32.89
CA SER A 163 -9.04 -18.21 -34.24
C SER A 163 -9.07 -16.74 -34.70
N LYS A 164 -8.80 -15.79 -33.80
CA LYS A 164 -8.73 -14.36 -34.15
C LYS A 164 -7.42 -14.04 -34.85
N LYS A 165 -7.43 -12.94 -35.63
CA LYS A 165 -6.20 -12.44 -36.26
C LYS A 165 -5.20 -12.01 -35.19
N THR A 166 -3.90 -12.20 -35.42
CA THR A 166 -2.83 -11.84 -34.47
C THR A 166 -2.96 -10.42 -33.92
N ASN A 167 -3.30 -9.44 -34.78
CA ASN A 167 -3.50 -8.05 -34.35
C ASN A 167 -4.71 -7.87 -33.42
N GLN A 168 -5.76 -8.68 -33.57
CA GLN A 168 -6.92 -8.65 -32.67
C GLN A 168 -6.58 -9.27 -31.32
N ILE A 169 -5.81 -10.37 -31.32
CA ILE A 169 -5.33 -11.02 -30.09
C ILE A 169 -4.44 -10.05 -29.31
N LYS A 170 -3.46 -9.42 -29.97
CA LYS A 170 -2.57 -8.43 -29.34
C LYS A 170 -3.32 -7.25 -28.73
N LYS A 171 -4.28 -6.67 -29.47
CA LYS A 171 -5.13 -5.59 -28.95
C LYS A 171 -6.01 -6.03 -27.78
N ALA A 172 -6.49 -7.27 -27.78
CA ALA A 172 -7.27 -7.81 -26.68
C ALA A 172 -6.42 -7.95 -25.41
N ILE A 173 -5.23 -8.55 -25.54
CA ILE A 173 -4.25 -8.66 -24.45
C ILE A 173 -3.90 -7.27 -23.92
N GLU A 174 -3.57 -6.33 -24.81
CA GLU A 174 -3.26 -4.96 -24.44
C GLU A 174 -4.41 -4.29 -23.66
N THR A 175 -5.66 -4.41 -24.13
CA THR A 175 -6.83 -3.83 -23.47
C THR A 175 -7.05 -4.43 -22.07
N ASP A 176 -6.95 -5.75 -21.95
CA ASP A 176 -7.10 -6.43 -20.67
C ASP A 176 -5.95 -6.09 -19.72
N LEU A 177 -4.70 -6.05 -20.21
CA LEU A 177 -3.52 -5.71 -19.43
C LEU A 177 -3.61 -4.29 -18.86
N HIS A 178 -3.98 -3.30 -19.66
CA HIS A 178 -4.20 -1.94 -19.17
C HIS A 178 -5.28 -1.87 -18.09
N PHE A 179 -6.39 -2.60 -18.27
CA PHE A 179 -7.45 -2.64 -17.26
C PHE A 179 -6.96 -3.27 -15.95
N ILE A 180 -6.26 -4.41 -16.03
CA ILE A 180 -5.74 -5.15 -14.88
C ILE A 180 -4.69 -4.32 -14.14
N VAL A 181 -3.72 -3.75 -14.85
CA VAL A 181 -2.66 -2.95 -14.24
C VAL A 181 -3.21 -1.69 -13.60
N ALA A 182 -4.19 -1.02 -14.22
CA ALA A 182 -4.87 0.12 -13.61
C ALA A 182 -5.56 -0.25 -12.29
N ASP A 183 -6.21 -1.42 -12.22
CA ASP A 183 -6.85 -1.93 -11.01
C ASP A 183 -5.84 -2.28 -9.92
N ILE A 184 -4.69 -2.87 -10.30
CA ILE A 184 -3.58 -3.16 -9.38
C ILE A 184 -3.00 -1.87 -8.78
N ILE A 185 -2.78 -0.84 -9.61
CA ILE A 185 -2.27 0.46 -9.16
C ILE A 185 -3.19 1.08 -8.11
N ASP A 186 -4.50 1.09 -8.37
CA ASP A 186 -5.52 1.63 -7.45
C ASP A 186 -5.56 0.82 -6.14
N LYS A 187 -5.62 -0.51 -6.25
CA LYS A 187 -5.75 -1.43 -5.11
C LYS A 187 -4.56 -1.38 -4.16
N HIS A 188 -3.35 -1.22 -4.67
CA HIS A 188 -2.12 -1.22 -3.87
C HIS A 188 -1.49 0.18 -3.70
N ASP A 189 -2.15 1.24 -4.18
CA ASP A 189 -1.64 2.62 -4.18
C ASP A 189 -0.19 2.68 -4.67
N LEU A 190 0.09 2.04 -5.82
CA LEU A 190 1.46 1.90 -6.33
C LEU A 190 2.12 3.25 -6.65
N THR A 191 1.31 4.28 -6.91
CA THR A 191 1.78 5.66 -7.06
C THR A 191 2.40 6.23 -5.79
N ASN A 192 1.98 5.74 -4.63
CA ASN A 192 2.57 6.05 -3.33
C ASN A 192 2.96 4.74 -2.63
N ALA A 193 3.66 3.85 -3.34
CA ALA A 193 4.03 2.54 -2.79
C ALA A 193 4.91 2.64 -1.53
N VAL A 194 5.71 3.70 -1.41
CA VAL A 194 6.64 3.90 -0.29
C VAL A 194 6.10 5.00 0.64
N ASP A 195 5.89 4.63 1.90
CA ASP A 195 5.69 5.55 3.01
C ASP A 195 7.04 6.05 3.52
N VAL A 196 7.16 7.35 3.74
CA VAL A 196 8.40 8.02 4.14
C VAL A 196 8.16 8.85 5.38
N GLN A 197 8.76 8.47 6.51
CA GLN A 197 8.57 9.14 7.80
C GLN A 197 9.85 9.82 8.29
N PRO A 198 9.77 11.04 8.82
CA PRO A 198 10.93 11.74 9.38
C PRO A 198 11.36 11.10 10.71
N HIS A 199 12.66 11.01 10.95
CA HIS A 199 13.24 10.46 12.17
C HIS A 199 12.64 11.06 13.46
N GLY A 200 12.33 12.35 13.51
CA GLY A 200 11.78 12.99 14.71
C GLY A 200 10.45 12.40 15.16
N LEU A 201 9.58 11.95 14.24
CA LEU A 201 8.31 11.30 14.62
C LEU A 201 8.49 9.85 15.06
N ILE A 202 9.67 9.28 14.82
CA ILE A 202 10.04 7.91 15.15
C ILE A 202 10.86 7.89 16.44
N GLU A 203 11.71 8.88 16.65
CA GLU A 203 12.66 8.90 17.75
C GLU A 203 12.02 9.34 19.07
N ASP A 204 11.04 10.24 18.99
CA ASP A 204 10.37 10.86 20.12
C ASP A 204 9.01 10.22 20.45
N VAL A 205 8.68 10.18 21.73
CA VAL A 205 7.44 9.59 22.27
C VAL A 205 6.22 10.52 22.11
N VAL A 206 5.82 10.72 20.86
CA VAL A 206 4.71 11.63 20.50
C VAL A 206 3.35 10.97 20.71
N PHE A 207 3.21 9.70 20.33
CA PHE A 207 1.92 9.03 20.21
C PHE A 207 1.65 8.05 21.35
N ALA A 208 0.38 8.01 21.79
CA ALA A 208 -0.15 7.00 22.69
C ALA A 208 -1.00 5.98 21.91
N GLU A 209 -1.12 4.75 22.43
CA GLU A 209 -2.03 3.73 21.88
C GLU A 209 -3.49 4.23 21.80
N LYS A 210 -3.91 4.97 22.83
CA LYS A 210 -5.24 5.58 22.95
C LYS A 210 -5.10 6.96 23.54
N SER A 211 -6.08 7.82 23.27
CA SER A 211 -6.13 9.16 23.83
C SER A 211 -6.17 9.12 25.37
N THR A 212 -5.18 9.72 26.02
CA THR A 212 -5.08 9.79 27.49
C THR A 212 -5.06 11.24 27.95
N ASN A 213 -5.55 11.50 29.16
CA ASN A 213 -5.49 12.84 29.72
C ASN A 213 -4.05 13.23 30.03
N LEU A 214 -3.67 14.44 29.63
CA LEU A 214 -2.39 15.05 29.97
C LEU A 214 -2.44 15.60 31.40
N LYS A 215 -1.32 15.52 32.13
CA LYS A 215 -1.15 16.13 33.45
C LYS A 215 -0.67 17.56 33.28
N ILE A 216 -1.58 18.41 32.81
CA ILE A 216 -1.28 19.79 32.45
C ILE A 216 -0.81 20.58 33.68
N ARG A 217 0.32 21.24 33.53
CA ARG A 217 0.89 22.23 34.44
C ARG A 217 0.91 23.58 33.74
N MET A 218 0.92 24.65 34.53
CA MET A 218 1.04 26.02 34.04
C MET A 218 2.28 26.64 34.65
N GLU A 219 3.06 27.34 33.84
CA GLU A 219 4.14 28.21 34.26
C GLU A 219 3.85 29.62 33.74
N LEU A 220 4.01 30.62 34.61
CA LEU A 220 3.86 32.03 34.26
C LEU A 220 5.26 32.63 34.14
N ASP A 221 5.57 33.18 32.98
CA ASP A 221 6.77 34.00 32.83
C ASP A 221 6.53 35.34 33.54
N GLU A 222 7.25 35.60 34.63
CA GLU A 222 7.10 36.82 35.45
C GLU A 222 7.44 38.12 34.71
N ILE A 223 8.23 38.04 33.61
CA ILE A 223 8.66 39.19 32.82
C ILE A 223 7.67 39.46 31.69
N THR A 224 7.29 38.42 30.94
CA THR A 224 6.39 38.56 29.79
C THR A 224 4.91 38.44 30.16
N ASN A 225 4.62 38.03 31.39
CA ASN A 225 3.29 37.68 31.90
C ASN A 225 2.57 36.62 31.04
N LYS A 226 3.35 35.82 30.30
CA LYS A 226 2.83 34.82 29.37
C LYS A 226 2.65 33.50 30.10
N GLN A 227 1.44 32.94 29.99
CA GLN A 227 1.13 31.61 30.53
C GLN A 227 1.55 30.54 29.54
N THR A 228 2.32 29.56 30.01
CA THR A 228 2.70 28.37 29.24
C THR A 228 2.09 27.14 29.89
N TYR A 229 1.30 26.40 29.11
CA TYR A 229 0.71 25.13 29.54
C TYR A 229 1.56 23.99 28.99
N PHE A 230 1.85 22.99 29.83
CA PHE A 230 2.68 21.86 29.41
C PHE A 230 2.38 20.57 30.17
N ASP A 231 2.83 19.44 29.62
CA ASP A 231 2.79 18.12 30.25
C ASP A 231 4.16 17.44 30.08
N ASP A 232 4.69 16.92 31.19
CA ASP A 232 5.99 16.24 31.21
C ASP A 232 5.78 14.71 31.24
N TYR A 233 6.17 14.03 30.17
CA TYR A 233 6.19 12.58 30.09
C TYR A 233 7.57 12.04 30.46
N GLU A 234 7.67 11.40 31.62
CA GLU A 234 8.93 10.81 32.08
C GLU A 234 9.26 9.52 31.33
N ILE A 235 10.34 9.57 30.56
CA ILE A 235 10.87 8.44 29.79
C ILE A 235 11.81 7.62 30.68
N SER A 236 12.72 8.30 31.36
CA SER A 236 13.67 7.72 32.31
C SER A 236 13.86 8.68 33.50
N ASP A 237 14.66 8.28 34.48
CA ASP A 237 14.86 9.08 35.68
C ASP A 237 15.55 10.43 35.36
N ASN A 238 16.30 10.49 34.26
CA ASN A 238 17.03 11.68 33.82
C ASN A 238 16.46 12.33 32.55
N GLU A 239 15.33 11.85 32.03
CA GLU A 239 14.83 12.30 30.73
C GLU A 239 13.31 12.31 30.67
N PHE A 240 12.76 13.40 30.14
CA PHE A 240 11.34 13.53 29.87
C PHE A 240 11.10 14.27 28.57
N LEU A 241 9.97 13.96 27.92
CA LEU A 241 9.46 14.74 26.81
C LEU A 241 8.42 15.72 27.36
N ARG A 242 8.64 17.01 27.17
CA ARG A 242 7.68 18.07 27.49
C ARG A 242 6.82 18.35 26.27
N THR A 243 5.52 18.23 26.40
CA THR A 243 4.54 18.69 25.42
C THR A 243 4.05 20.08 25.84
N ILE A 244 4.33 21.10 25.04
CA ILE A 244 3.89 22.48 25.24
C ILE A 244 2.58 22.68 24.48
N ILE A 245 1.57 23.22 25.15
CA ILE A 245 0.25 23.45 24.56
C ILE A 245 0.10 24.95 24.29
N LYS A 246 0.13 25.30 23.00
CA LYS A 246 -0.08 26.66 22.51
C LYS A 246 -1.59 26.96 22.50
N VAL A 247 -1.99 27.92 23.31
CA VAL A 247 -3.36 28.46 23.38
C VAL A 247 -3.31 29.88 22.84
N GLU A 248 -4.25 30.25 21.97
CA GLU A 248 -4.34 31.62 21.44
C GLU A 248 -4.84 32.58 22.51
N ASP A 249 -4.48 33.86 22.39
CA ASP A 249 -4.90 34.89 23.35
C ASP A 249 -6.43 35.01 23.37
N GLY A 250 -7.04 34.74 24.53
CA GLY A 250 -8.49 34.77 24.74
C GLY A 250 -9.17 33.39 24.66
N ASP A 251 -8.48 32.35 24.21
CA ASP A 251 -8.98 30.98 24.27
C ASP A 251 -8.74 30.37 25.66
N PHE A 252 -9.73 29.64 26.17
CA PHE A 252 -9.57 28.87 27.41
C PHE A 252 -9.18 27.43 27.07
N LEU A 253 -8.04 26.97 27.61
CA LEU A 253 -7.57 25.58 27.44
C LEU A 253 -8.64 24.53 27.78
N LEU A 254 -9.48 24.81 28.78
CA LEU A 254 -10.55 23.92 29.22
C LEU A 254 -11.79 23.95 28.31
N ALA A 255 -11.94 24.96 27.44
CA ALA A 255 -13.05 25.04 26.49
C ALA A 255 -12.88 23.99 25.37
N ASP A 256 -11.64 23.73 24.93
CA ASP A 256 -11.32 22.66 24.01
C ASP A 256 -10.70 21.45 24.73
N LYS A 257 -11.56 20.53 25.17
CA LYS A 257 -11.16 19.26 25.81
C LYS A 257 -10.25 18.38 24.94
N SER A 258 -10.11 18.65 23.64
CA SER A 258 -9.17 17.91 22.79
C SER A 258 -7.71 18.26 23.11
N LEU A 259 -7.44 19.51 23.53
CA LEU A 259 -6.11 20.00 23.90
C LEU A 259 -5.61 19.39 25.21
N THR A 260 -6.50 18.84 26.04
CA THR A 260 -6.13 18.19 27.30
C THR A 260 -5.79 16.70 27.14
N LYS A 261 -5.72 16.21 25.90
CA LYS A 261 -5.51 14.79 25.61
C LYS A 261 -4.27 14.58 24.74
N SER A 262 -3.55 13.48 24.98
CA SER A 262 -2.39 13.08 24.17
C SER A 262 -2.77 12.79 22.71
N LEU A 263 -1.80 12.89 21.81
CA LEU A 263 -1.96 12.42 20.43
C LEU A 263 -2.13 10.90 20.43
N ASP A 264 -3.12 10.39 19.69
CA ASP A 264 -3.45 8.97 19.59
C ASP A 264 -3.21 8.40 18.18
N GLY A 265 -3.55 7.14 17.95
CA GLY A 265 -3.41 6.48 16.65
C GLY A 265 -4.14 7.19 15.51
N THR A 266 -5.30 7.81 15.77
CA THR A 266 -6.03 8.56 14.76
C THR A 266 -5.31 9.86 14.41
N ASP A 267 -4.75 10.56 15.41
CA ASP A 267 -3.91 11.75 15.16
C ASP A 267 -2.68 11.38 14.31
N ARG A 268 -2.03 10.23 14.60
CA ARG A 268 -0.93 9.69 13.79
C ARG A 268 -1.35 9.45 12.34
N ASP A 269 -2.48 8.77 12.12
CA ASP A 269 -2.96 8.46 10.76
C ASP A 269 -3.28 9.74 9.96
N ILE A 270 -3.80 10.78 10.62
CA ILE A 270 -4.00 12.12 10.02
C ILE A 270 -2.65 12.72 9.62
N ILE A 271 -1.68 12.77 10.54
CA ILE A 271 -0.34 13.34 10.26
C ILE A 271 0.32 12.62 9.11
N PHE A 272 0.29 11.28 9.10
CA PHE A 272 0.95 10.47 8.10
C PHE A 272 0.27 10.58 6.73
N TYR A 273 -1.07 10.69 6.71
CA TYR A 273 -1.78 10.99 5.48
C TYR A 273 -1.43 12.38 4.95
N VAL A 274 -1.40 13.42 5.80
CA VAL A 274 -0.98 14.76 5.37
C VAL A 274 0.43 14.71 4.77
N LEU A 275 1.37 14.09 5.46
CA LEU A 275 2.74 13.93 4.97
C LEU A 275 2.84 13.06 3.71
N SER A 276 1.86 12.24 3.36
CA SER A 276 1.88 11.50 2.09
C SER A 276 1.42 12.33 0.89
N GLN A 277 0.73 13.45 1.11
CA GLN A 277 0.21 14.32 0.06
C GLN A 277 1.18 15.44 -0.35
N LYS A 278 2.50 15.25 -0.15
CA LYS A 278 3.51 16.24 -0.50
C LYS A 278 3.50 16.51 -2.02
N ASP A 279 3.47 17.79 -2.37
CA ASP A 279 3.60 18.29 -3.74
C ASP A 279 4.80 19.26 -3.84
N GLU A 280 4.86 20.06 -4.90
CA GLU A 280 5.92 21.05 -5.10
C GLU A 280 5.93 22.15 -4.03
N SER A 281 4.76 22.53 -3.51
CA SER A 281 4.62 23.55 -2.46
C SER A 281 5.33 23.13 -1.18
N PHE A 282 5.29 21.83 -0.85
CA PHE A 282 6.02 21.30 0.31
C PHE A 282 7.52 21.69 0.30
N TYR A 283 8.17 21.66 -0.87
CA TYR A 283 9.61 21.97 -0.97
C TYR A 283 9.93 23.46 -1.01
N THR A 284 8.95 24.32 -1.30
CA THR A 284 9.15 25.76 -1.46
C THR A 284 8.72 26.54 -0.23
N ASP A 285 7.50 26.32 0.25
CA ASP A 285 6.89 27.06 1.36
C ASP A 285 6.51 26.19 2.56
N ARG A 286 6.76 24.87 2.49
CA ARG A 286 6.43 23.86 3.51
C ARG A 286 4.94 23.58 3.64
N THR A 287 4.13 24.00 2.68
CA THR A 287 2.69 23.82 2.71
C THR A 287 2.29 22.50 2.07
N ILE A 288 1.32 21.82 2.69
CA ILE A 288 0.62 20.69 2.10
C ILE A 288 -0.87 21.01 2.11
N THR A 289 -1.52 20.85 0.96
CA THR A 289 -2.97 21.03 0.82
C THR A 289 -3.68 19.68 0.79
N VAL A 290 -4.65 19.48 1.68
CA VAL A 290 -5.40 18.22 1.77
C VAL A 290 -6.91 18.44 1.77
N ASP A 291 -7.64 17.57 1.07
CA ASP A 291 -9.11 17.55 1.11
C ASP A 291 -9.58 16.96 2.44
N ILE A 292 -10.45 17.67 3.16
CA ILE A 292 -11.00 17.20 4.43
C ILE A 292 -11.81 15.91 4.23
N SER A 293 -12.51 15.74 3.11
CA SER A 293 -13.31 14.53 2.89
C SER A 293 -12.42 13.28 2.81
N LYS A 294 -11.23 13.40 2.22
CA LYS A 294 -10.26 12.29 2.15
C LYS A 294 -9.69 11.97 3.54
N LEU A 295 -9.40 12.98 4.36
CA LEU A 295 -9.01 12.79 5.76
C LEU A 295 -10.08 12.06 6.57
N VAL A 296 -11.35 12.46 6.45
CA VAL A 296 -12.46 11.80 7.14
C VAL A 296 -12.59 10.34 6.69
N SER A 297 -12.50 10.08 5.39
CA SER A 297 -12.53 8.71 4.85
C SER A 297 -11.38 7.86 5.39
N LYS A 298 -10.16 8.41 5.47
CA LYS A 298 -8.99 7.67 5.95
C LYS A 298 -9.03 7.41 7.45
N ALA A 299 -9.47 8.38 8.25
CA ALA A 299 -9.49 8.28 9.71
C ALA A 299 -10.69 7.49 10.27
N TYR A 300 -11.85 7.54 9.60
CA TYR A 300 -13.12 7.02 10.14
C TYR A 300 -13.90 6.11 9.19
N ASN A 301 -13.46 5.93 7.94
CA ASN A 301 -14.18 5.19 6.90
C ASN A 301 -15.67 5.61 6.80
N SER A 302 -15.93 6.91 6.82
CA SER A 302 -17.26 7.48 6.97
C SER A 302 -17.40 8.81 6.22
N SER A 303 -18.64 9.23 5.97
CA SER A 303 -19.00 10.53 5.39
C SER A 303 -19.84 11.40 6.36
N GLY A 304 -19.93 11.02 7.63
CA GLY A 304 -20.77 11.71 8.62
C GLY A 304 -20.25 13.10 9.00
N VAL A 305 -21.15 14.11 9.04
CA VAL A 305 -20.83 15.52 9.37
C VAL A 305 -20.06 15.68 10.69
N LYS A 306 -20.39 14.88 11.70
CA LYS A 306 -19.67 14.91 13.01
C LYS A 306 -18.18 14.61 12.86
N ASN A 307 -17.81 13.75 11.92
CA ASN A 307 -16.41 13.36 11.71
C ASN A 307 -15.61 14.47 11.02
N TYR A 308 -16.24 15.32 10.21
CA TYR A 308 -15.60 16.52 9.67
C TYR A 308 -15.20 17.47 10.80
N VAL A 309 -16.13 17.76 11.72
CA VAL A 309 -15.86 18.61 12.89
C VAL A 309 -14.75 18.02 13.76
N GLU A 310 -14.72 16.69 13.93
CA GLU A 310 -13.69 16.00 14.70
C GLU A 310 -12.31 16.09 14.03
N ILE A 311 -12.22 15.93 12.70
CA ILE A 311 -10.97 16.14 11.96
C ILE A 311 -10.44 17.56 12.17
N GLU A 312 -11.28 18.58 12.10
CA GLU A 312 -10.86 19.97 12.30
C GLU A 312 -10.30 20.21 13.71
N LYS A 313 -10.95 19.64 14.73
CA LYS A 313 -10.45 19.69 16.11
C LYS A 313 -9.10 19.00 16.23
N ARG A 314 -8.93 17.84 15.60
CA ARG A 314 -7.66 17.09 15.62
C ARG A 314 -6.54 17.85 14.92
N LEU A 315 -6.81 18.46 13.76
CA LEU A 315 -5.83 19.32 13.07
C LEU A 315 -5.39 20.50 13.94
N ARG A 316 -6.35 21.19 14.59
CA ARG A 316 -6.05 22.28 15.54
C ARG A 316 -5.22 21.79 16.71
N LYS A 317 -5.59 20.66 17.32
CA LYS A 317 -4.86 20.02 18.42
C LYS A 317 -3.41 19.71 18.03
N ILE A 318 -3.18 19.13 16.86
CA ILE A 318 -1.82 18.81 16.37
C ILE A 318 -1.00 20.10 16.22
N ARG A 319 -1.59 21.17 15.64
CA ARG A 319 -0.95 22.49 15.50
C ARG A 319 -0.65 23.17 16.84
N SER A 320 -1.52 22.97 17.83
CA SER A 320 -1.33 23.53 19.17
C SER A 320 -0.22 22.84 19.96
N PHE A 321 0.23 21.64 19.58
CA PHE A 321 1.24 20.90 20.33
C PHE A 321 2.66 21.23 19.82
N GLY A 322 3.48 21.76 20.72
CA GLY A 322 4.94 21.81 20.60
C GLY A 322 5.58 20.78 21.52
N PHE A 323 6.82 20.40 21.23
CA PHE A 323 7.55 19.39 21.96
C PHE A 323 8.97 19.82 22.27
N GLN A 324 9.46 19.39 23.41
CA GLN A 324 10.80 19.69 23.90
C GLN A 324 11.36 18.47 24.66
N ALA A 325 12.45 17.88 24.17
CA ALA A 325 13.12 16.78 24.86
C ALA A 325 14.04 17.31 25.97
N VAL A 326 13.83 16.97 27.23
CA VAL A 326 14.58 17.55 28.36
C VAL A 326 15.38 16.49 29.09
N ILE A 327 16.69 16.72 29.20
CA ILE A 327 17.62 15.88 29.97
C ILE A 327 17.91 16.58 31.31
N LYS A 328 17.49 15.96 32.42
CA LYS A 328 17.77 16.39 33.80
C LYS A 328 19.26 16.10 34.10
N LYS A 329 20.14 17.10 34.07
CA LYS A 329 21.48 16.96 34.68
C LYS A 329 21.37 17.12 36.20
N LYS A 330 22.26 16.46 36.95
CA LYS A 330 22.37 16.51 38.44
C LYS A 330 22.59 17.92 39.04
N SER A 331 22.70 18.99 38.25
CA SER A 331 22.80 20.38 38.72
C SER A 331 21.65 21.23 38.16
N GLU A 332 20.56 21.26 38.92
CA GLU A 332 19.53 22.30 39.13
C GLU A 332 19.00 23.26 38.04
N LYS A 333 19.45 23.26 36.80
CA LYS A 333 18.68 23.89 35.71
C LYS A 333 18.76 23.01 34.47
N ALA A 334 17.61 22.49 34.05
CA ALA A 334 17.44 21.93 32.72
C ALA A 334 18.07 22.93 31.73
N ARG A 335 19.03 22.49 30.90
CA ARG A 335 19.44 23.33 29.78
C ARG A 335 18.24 23.47 28.86
N SER A 336 17.87 24.71 28.53
CA SER A 336 17.09 25.09 27.35
C SER A 336 17.88 24.80 26.06
N GLY A 337 18.35 23.56 25.91
CA GLY A 337 19.17 23.08 24.79
C GLY A 337 18.43 22.15 23.84
N SER A 338 17.16 21.83 24.12
CA SER A 338 16.29 21.19 23.14
C SER A 338 15.62 22.26 22.31
N ALA A 339 15.80 22.16 21.00
CA ALA A 339 15.00 22.94 20.07
C ALA A 339 13.53 22.59 20.30
N ASP A 340 12.69 23.60 20.53
CA ASP A 340 11.25 23.42 20.52
C ASP A 340 10.82 23.12 19.09
N TRP A 341 10.06 22.05 18.89
CA TRP A 341 9.55 21.68 17.57
C TRP A 341 8.05 21.42 17.60
N SER A 342 7.39 21.72 16.48
CA SER A 342 5.96 21.43 16.24
C SER A 342 5.82 20.55 15.00
N ILE A 343 4.75 19.76 14.95
CA ILE A 343 4.44 18.95 13.75
C ILE A 343 3.86 19.85 12.66
N PHE A 344 2.86 20.65 13.02
CA PHE A 344 2.27 21.68 12.16
C PHE A 344 2.52 23.05 12.78
N ASP A 345 3.05 23.98 11.98
CA ASP A 345 3.22 25.38 12.38
C ASP A 345 1.91 26.17 12.19
N SER A 346 1.16 25.85 11.13
CA SER A 346 -0.12 26.48 10.80
C SER A 346 -1.09 25.48 10.19
N VAL A 347 -2.38 25.68 10.45
CA VAL A 347 -3.50 24.96 9.83
C VAL A 347 -4.57 25.99 9.51
N VAL A 348 -4.89 26.13 8.23
CA VAL A 348 -5.98 27.00 7.74
C VAL A 348 -6.98 26.15 7.00
N ILE A 349 -8.25 26.20 7.41
CA ILE A 349 -9.33 25.43 6.77
C ILE A 349 -10.13 26.37 5.87
N ASN A 350 -10.04 26.14 4.57
CA ASN A 350 -10.67 26.93 3.53
C ASN A 350 -11.81 26.15 2.86
N SER A 351 -12.65 26.87 2.11
CA SER A 351 -13.71 26.28 1.28
C SER A 351 -13.58 26.82 -0.13
N ASN A 352 -13.59 25.94 -1.13
CA ASN A 352 -13.58 26.36 -2.52
C ASN A 352 -14.97 26.85 -2.96
N PRO A 353 -15.09 27.52 -4.12
CA PRO A 353 -16.39 28.00 -4.62
C PRO A 353 -17.46 26.91 -4.80
N ASN A 354 -17.04 25.64 -4.93
CA ASN A 354 -17.92 24.48 -5.06
C ASN A 354 -18.34 23.89 -3.69
N GLY A 355 -17.99 24.55 -2.57
CA GLY A 355 -18.31 24.12 -1.22
C GLY A 355 -17.46 22.97 -0.67
N ARG A 356 -16.44 22.50 -1.40
CA ARG A 356 -15.48 21.51 -0.87
C ARG A 356 -14.51 22.19 0.08
N ARG A 357 -14.29 21.55 1.23
CA ARG A 357 -13.42 22.04 2.29
C ARG A 357 -12.05 21.39 2.20
N TYR A 358 -11.02 22.19 2.35
CA TYR A 358 -9.63 21.73 2.31
C TYR A 358 -8.83 22.41 3.42
N ALA A 359 -7.77 21.76 3.88
CA ALA A 359 -6.83 22.33 4.85
C ALA A 359 -5.51 22.62 4.16
N GLU A 360 -5.03 23.85 4.32
CA GLU A 360 -3.65 24.26 4.03
C GLU A 360 -2.85 24.14 5.33
N ILE A 361 -1.83 23.28 5.32
CA ILE A 361 -1.07 22.91 6.51
C ILE A 361 0.40 23.25 6.27
N VAL A 362 0.96 24.11 7.12
CA VAL A 362 2.40 24.42 7.09
C VAL A 362 3.13 23.45 8.00
N ILE A 363 4.03 22.64 7.44
CA ILE A 363 4.80 21.65 8.18
C ILE A 363 5.90 22.32 9.01
N GLY A 364 6.06 21.86 10.25
CA GLY A 364 7.07 22.35 11.17
C GLY A 364 8.48 22.29 10.60
N THR A 365 9.27 23.36 10.80
CA THR A 365 10.61 23.51 10.22
C THR A 365 11.50 22.30 10.49
N TYR A 366 11.44 21.76 11.71
CA TYR A 366 12.24 20.60 12.12
C TYR A 366 11.94 19.35 11.27
N PHE A 367 10.67 19.03 11.04
CA PHE A 367 10.28 17.88 10.22
C PHE A 367 10.49 18.11 8.73
N HIS A 368 10.21 19.32 8.24
CA HIS A 368 10.50 19.69 6.87
C HIS A 368 11.99 19.49 6.55
N GLN A 369 12.90 19.99 7.42
CA GLN A 369 14.34 19.84 7.21
C GLN A 369 14.79 18.38 7.16
N GLN A 370 14.14 17.49 7.91
CA GLN A 370 14.46 16.05 7.85
C GLN A 370 14.10 15.43 6.50
N TYR A 371 13.00 15.85 5.87
CA TYR A 371 12.70 15.44 4.50
C TYR A 371 13.74 15.96 3.51
N ILE A 372 14.13 17.23 3.62
CA ILE A 372 15.17 17.83 2.75
C ILE A 372 16.52 17.12 2.92
N ASN A 373 16.88 16.79 4.16
CA ASN A 373 18.14 16.11 4.49
C ASN A 373 18.08 14.58 4.34
N GLN A 374 16.96 14.02 3.86
CA GLN A 374 16.74 12.58 3.75
C GLN A 374 16.91 11.81 5.08
N GLN A 375 16.68 12.47 6.21
CA GLN A 375 16.66 11.86 7.55
C GLN A 375 15.29 11.20 7.79
N THR A 376 15.02 10.17 6.99
CA THR A 376 13.70 9.52 6.92
C THR A 376 13.81 8.00 6.86
N VAL A 377 12.78 7.32 7.35
CA VAL A 377 12.63 5.86 7.23
C VAL A 377 11.57 5.54 6.19
N LYS A 378 11.91 4.60 5.30
CA LYS A 378 11.05 4.14 4.21
C LYS A 378 10.46 2.76 4.53
N ILE A 379 9.16 2.59 4.27
CA ILE A 379 8.42 1.33 4.40
C ILE A 379 7.43 1.21 3.24
N TYR A 380 7.18 0.00 2.72
CA TYR A 380 6.10 -0.20 1.76
C TYR A 380 4.72 -0.02 2.40
N ARG A 381 3.87 0.79 1.77
CA ARG A 381 2.54 1.14 2.28
C ARG A 381 1.61 -0.08 2.34
N ASP A 382 1.75 -1.04 1.43
CA ASP A 382 1.02 -2.32 1.46
C ASP A 382 1.27 -3.07 2.77
N SER A 383 2.54 -3.17 3.19
CA SER A 383 2.94 -3.78 4.47
C SER A 383 2.51 -2.96 5.68
N LEU A 384 2.42 -1.63 5.55
CA LEU A 384 1.91 -0.78 6.64
C LEU A 384 0.40 -0.93 6.82
N ASN A 385 -0.35 -1.09 5.73
CA ASN A 385 -1.80 -1.21 5.73
C ASN A 385 -2.28 -2.57 6.28
N SER A 386 -1.46 -3.61 6.23
CA SER A 386 -1.78 -4.92 6.81
C SER A 386 -1.70 -4.97 8.34
N ILE A 387 -1.10 -3.96 8.98
CA ILE A 387 -0.98 -3.87 10.43
C ILE A 387 -2.27 -3.30 11.02
N GLU A 388 -2.85 -4.01 11.99
CA GLU A 388 -4.06 -3.59 12.69
C GLU A 388 -3.75 -2.98 14.06
N GLY A 389 -2.76 -3.51 14.77
CA GLY A 389 -2.42 -3.11 16.13
C GLY A 389 -1.95 -1.66 16.26
N ASN A 390 -2.56 -0.87 17.16
CA ASN A 390 -2.19 0.54 17.37
C ASN A 390 -0.73 0.72 17.81
N ILE A 391 -0.24 -0.16 18.70
CA ILE A 391 1.15 -0.11 19.16
C ILE A 391 2.10 -0.53 18.04
N SER A 392 1.74 -1.58 17.30
CA SER A 392 2.46 -2.05 16.13
C SER A 392 2.60 -0.94 15.09
N LYS A 393 1.52 -0.22 14.77
CA LYS A 393 1.57 0.96 13.90
C LYS A 393 2.56 2.02 14.38
N ILE A 394 2.66 2.29 15.69
CA ILE A 394 3.62 3.28 16.19
C ILE A 394 5.06 2.72 16.13
N LEU A 395 5.26 1.45 16.48
CA LEU A 395 6.58 0.82 16.56
C LEU A 395 7.19 0.45 15.20
N VAL A 396 6.37 0.26 14.17
CA VAL A 396 6.80 -0.25 12.86
C VAL A 396 7.95 0.57 12.25
N HIS A 397 7.85 1.91 12.28
CA HIS A 397 8.89 2.78 11.75
C HIS A 397 10.14 2.81 12.62
N ALA A 398 10.00 2.63 13.93
CA ALA A 398 11.14 2.53 14.85
C ALA A 398 11.93 1.25 14.61
N LEU A 399 11.25 0.12 14.46
CA LEU A 399 11.90 -1.16 14.19
C LEU A 399 12.45 -1.25 12.76
N GLN A 400 11.78 -0.64 11.77
CA GLN A 400 12.35 -0.52 10.44
C GLN A 400 13.63 0.32 10.45
N LYS A 401 13.68 1.43 11.21
CA LYS A 401 14.90 2.24 11.34
C LYS A 401 16.07 1.39 11.82
N GLU A 402 15.85 0.64 12.89
CA GLU A 402 16.82 -0.30 13.46
C GLU A 402 17.29 -1.35 12.43
N ARG A 403 16.36 -1.91 11.64
CA ARG A 403 16.67 -2.85 10.56
C ARG A 403 17.52 -2.22 9.45
N LEU A 404 17.19 -1.00 9.02
CA LEU A 404 17.94 -0.26 7.99
C LEU A 404 19.34 0.14 8.47
N GLU A 405 19.46 0.62 9.71
CA GLU A 405 20.75 1.00 10.29
C GLU A 405 21.71 -0.19 10.38
N ARG A 406 21.21 -1.38 10.74
CA ARG A 406 22.02 -2.62 10.75
C ARG A 406 22.54 -2.97 9.37
N TYR A 407 21.71 -2.85 8.33
CA TYR A 407 22.15 -3.05 6.96
C TYR A 407 23.27 -2.08 6.57
N VAL A 408 23.10 -0.78 6.84
CA VAL A 408 24.09 0.25 6.51
C VAL A 408 25.41 0.04 7.27
N GLN A 409 25.35 -0.40 8.52
CA GLN A 409 26.52 -0.65 9.36
C GLN A 409 27.18 -2.02 9.11
N GLY A 410 26.55 -2.89 8.32
CA GLY A 410 27.02 -4.28 8.12
C GLY A 410 26.90 -5.16 9.37
N ASN A 411 25.99 -4.81 10.29
CA ASN A 411 25.74 -5.54 11.52
C ASN A 411 24.81 -6.73 11.31
N GLN A 412 24.81 -7.67 12.25
CA GLN A 412 23.84 -8.75 12.26
C GLN A 412 22.41 -8.21 12.46
N PHE A 413 21.44 -8.85 11.82
CA PHE A 413 20.01 -8.53 11.94
C PHE A 413 19.40 -9.07 13.24
N ILE A 414 20.11 -8.95 14.37
CA ILE A 414 19.64 -9.35 15.69
C ILE A 414 20.12 -8.34 16.75
N ASP A 415 19.26 -7.98 17.70
CA ASP A 415 19.66 -7.17 18.86
C ASP A 415 18.70 -7.26 20.05
N ILE A 416 19.12 -6.74 21.19
CA ILE A 416 18.38 -6.71 22.46
C ILE A 416 17.88 -5.31 22.76
N PHE A 417 16.56 -5.16 22.79
CA PHE A 417 15.87 -3.91 23.07
C PHE A 417 15.29 -3.89 24.48
N PRO A 418 15.77 -3.03 25.39
CA PRO A 418 15.19 -2.89 26.72
C PRO A 418 13.81 -2.23 26.67
N LEU A 419 12.98 -2.43 27.69
CA LEU A 419 11.67 -1.76 27.78
C LEU A 419 11.77 -0.22 27.64
N SER A 420 12.85 0.37 28.15
CA SER A 420 13.11 1.81 28.03
C SER A 420 13.25 2.29 26.59
N TYR A 421 13.69 1.42 25.65
CA TYR A 421 13.67 1.72 24.23
C TYR A 421 12.25 1.96 23.75
N PHE A 422 11.32 1.03 24.01
CA PHE A 422 9.93 1.15 23.58
C PHE A 422 9.19 2.31 24.27
N LEU A 423 9.50 2.62 25.52
CA LEU A 423 8.95 3.78 26.24
C LEU A 423 9.38 5.13 25.66
N ARG A 424 10.48 5.17 24.87
CA ARG A 424 10.89 6.34 24.07
C ARG A 424 10.11 6.47 22.76
N LYS A 425 9.41 5.43 22.32
CA LYS A 425 8.69 5.40 21.03
C LYS A 425 7.18 5.51 21.20
N VAL A 426 6.65 4.91 22.26
CA VAL A 426 5.20 4.86 22.52
C VAL A 426 4.91 5.32 23.93
N ARG A 427 3.92 6.19 24.07
CA ARG A 427 3.49 6.69 25.37
C ARG A 427 2.73 5.61 26.14
N MET A 428 3.29 5.14 27.24
CA MET A 428 2.71 4.12 28.12
C MET A 428 2.88 4.50 29.60
N ASP A 429 2.09 3.91 30.50
CA ASP A 429 2.27 4.13 31.94
C ASP A 429 3.48 3.33 32.43
N LYS A 430 4.59 4.02 32.76
CA LYS A 430 5.84 3.42 33.25
C LYS A 430 5.64 2.50 34.47
N ARG A 431 4.58 2.70 35.26
CA ARG A 431 4.28 1.86 36.44
C ARG A 431 3.72 0.49 36.08
N LYS A 432 3.27 0.28 34.85
CA LYS A 432 2.60 -0.95 34.38
C LYS A 432 3.54 -1.83 33.57
N THR A 433 4.74 -2.09 34.09
CA THR A 433 5.82 -2.82 33.40
C THR A 433 5.35 -4.10 32.70
N GLU A 434 4.68 -5.00 33.42
CA GLU A 434 4.24 -6.29 32.86
C GLU A 434 3.20 -6.13 31.74
N GLN A 435 2.27 -5.17 31.89
CA GLN A 435 1.28 -4.88 30.85
C GLN A 435 1.95 -4.25 29.62
N ASN A 436 2.95 -3.39 29.81
CA ASN A 436 3.70 -2.79 28.71
C ASN A 436 4.54 -3.85 27.98
N MET A 437 5.18 -4.76 28.71
CA MET A 437 5.90 -5.89 28.11
C MET A 437 4.95 -6.76 27.28
N LYS A 438 3.77 -7.09 27.80
CA LYS A 438 2.77 -7.85 27.04
C LYS A 438 2.34 -7.13 25.76
N LYS A 439 2.05 -5.83 25.85
CA LYS A 439 1.67 -5.01 24.69
C LYS A 439 2.73 -4.95 23.60
N ILE A 440 4.01 -4.88 23.99
CA ILE A 440 5.12 -4.93 23.04
C ILE A 440 5.21 -6.32 22.44
N GLN A 441 5.10 -7.37 23.25
CA GLN A 441 5.08 -8.75 22.79
C GLN A 441 3.96 -9.00 21.76
N ASP A 442 2.74 -8.53 22.01
CA ASP A 442 1.61 -8.65 21.08
C ASP A 442 1.94 -7.95 19.73
N ALA A 443 2.63 -6.80 19.76
CA ALA A 443 3.07 -6.11 18.54
C ALA A 443 4.17 -6.87 17.78
N LEU A 444 5.15 -7.44 18.49
CA LEU A 444 6.21 -8.26 17.88
C LEU A 444 5.65 -9.55 17.25
N GLU A 445 4.66 -10.16 17.91
CA GLU A 445 3.95 -11.33 17.38
C GLU A 445 3.18 -11.00 16.11
N GLU A 446 2.51 -9.84 16.05
CA GLU A 446 1.82 -9.38 14.83
C GLU A 446 2.79 -9.27 13.66
N PHE A 447 3.95 -8.61 13.85
CA PHE A 447 4.98 -8.49 12.82
C PHE A 447 5.50 -9.84 12.33
N LYS A 448 5.75 -10.77 13.27
CA LYS A 448 6.17 -12.15 12.94
C LYS A 448 5.09 -12.89 12.15
N SER A 449 3.82 -12.79 12.56
CA SER A 449 2.70 -13.45 11.89
C SER A 449 2.45 -12.94 10.47
N LEU A 450 2.70 -11.65 10.24
CA LEU A 450 2.61 -11.01 8.92
C LEU A 450 3.85 -11.29 8.04
N ASN A 451 4.86 -11.99 8.57
CA ASN A 451 6.16 -12.20 7.93
C ASN A 451 6.79 -10.86 7.47
N PHE A 452 6.72 -9.86 8.35
CA PHE A 452 7.12 -8.49 8.05
C PHE A 452 8.01 -7.94 9.17
N LEU A 453 9.17 -7.35 8.81
CA LEU A 453 10.21 -6.83 9.71
C LEU A 453 10.90 -7.85 10.62
N ILE A 454 10.14 -8.68 11.32
CA ILE A 454 10.59 -9.58 12.38
C ILE A 454 10.51 -11.02 11.90
N ALA A 455 11.65 -11.71 11.95
CA ALA A 455 11.73 -13.14 11.71
C ALA A 455 11.38 -13.92 12.99
N ASP A 456 11.93 -13.49 14.12
CA ASP A 456 11.63 -14.08 15.44
C ASP A 456 11.92 -13.11 16.58
N TYR A 457 11.41 -13.39 17.77
CA TYR A 457 11.76 -12.64 18.98
C TYR A 457 11.73 -13.52 20.22
N LYS A 458 12.54 -13.15 21.22
CA LYS A 458 12.59 -13.79 22.52
C LYS A 458 12.39 -12.77 23.63
N ARG A 459 11.37 -12.99 24.46
CA ARG A 459 11.15 -12.19 25.65
C ARG A 459 12.16 -12.56 26.73
N LEU A 460 12.92 -11.56 27.17
CA LEU A 460 13.78 -11.61 28.35
C LEU A 460 13.08 -10.89 29.52
N HIS A 461 13.72 -10.82 30.69
CA HIS A 461 13.09 -10.26 31.89
C HIS A 461 12.57 -8.82 31.69
N SER A 462 13.40 -7.93 31.17
CA SER A 462 13.07 -6.51 30.96
C SER A 462 13.45 -6.01 29.56
N SER A 463 13.60 -6.93 28.61
CA SER A 463 14.03 -6.66 27.24
C SER A 463 13.49 -7.71 26.27
N PHE A 464 13.62 -7.42 24.98
CA PHE A 464 13.31 -8.35 23.89
C PHE A 464 14.55 -8.50 23.02
N GLU A 465 14.99 -9.73 22.81
CA GLU A 465 15.91 -10.06 21.73
C GLU A 465 15.06 -10.20 20.46
N ILE A 466 15.36 -9.43 19.42
CA ILE A 466 14.59 -9.36 18.17
C ILE A 466 15.52 -9.72 17.02
N SER A 467 15.10 -10.70 16.22
CA SER A 467 15.72 -11.09 14.97
C SER A 467 14.92 -10.51 13.80
N PHE A 468 15.54 -9.64 13.01
CA PHE A 468 14.92 -9.01 11.86
C PHE A 468 15.03 -9.87 10.59
N ILE A 469 14.04 -9.75 9.71
CA ILE A 469 14.13 -10.29 8.35
C ILE A 469 15.18 -9.45 7.59
N PRO A 470 16.13 -10.03 6.84
CA PRO A 470 17.06 -9.26 6.01
C PRO A 470 16.34 -8.39 4.97
N LEU A 471 16.97 -7.32 4.48
CA LEU A 471 16.41 -6.51 3.40
C LEU A 471 16.37 -7.31 2.09
N THR A 472 15.26 -7.22 1.37
CA THR A 472 15.13 -7.76 0.02
C THR A 472 15.86 -6.88 -1.01
N HIS A 473 16.20 -7.44 -2.17
CA HIS A 473 16.80 -6.65 -3.25
C HIS A 473 15.93 -5.47 -3.68
N THR A 474 14.61 -5.65 -3.69
CA THR A 474 13.63 -4.58 -3.94
C THR A 474 13.72 -3.47 -2.91
N GLU A 475 13.76 -3.79 -1.62
CA GLU A 475 13.96 -2.78 -0.56
C GLU A 475 15.31 -2.08 -0.68
N MET A 476 16.39 -2.81 -0.98
CA MET A 476 17.71 -2.21 -1.17
C MET A 476 17.71 -1.19 -2.31
N HIS A 477 17.09 -1.53 -3.44
CA HIS A 477 16.94 -0.63 -4.58
C HIS A 477 16.07 0.59 -4.26
N ASP A 478 14.84 0.37 -3.78
CA ASP A 478 13.85 1.44 -3.59
C ASP A 478 14.18 2.36 -2.40
N PHE A 479 14.85 1.84 -1.37
CA PHE A 479 15.15 2.62 -0.18
C PHE A 479 16.47 3.39 -0.28
N PHE A 480 17.48 2.83 -0.95
CA PHE A 480 18.82 3.43 -1.05
C PHE A 480 19.19 3.92 -2.46
N ASP A 481 18.26 3.83 -3.42
CA ASP A 481 18.48 4.27 -4.81
C ASP A 481 19.72 3.62 -5.46
N GLN A 482 19.99 2.35 -5.15
CA GLN A 482 21.09 1.57 -5.73
C GLN A 482 20.80 1.23 -7.20
N ALA A 483 21.81 1.27 -8.08
CA ALA A 483 21.65 0.93 -9.50
C ALA A 483 21.34 -0.57 -9.71
N GLU A 484 20.46 -0.88 -10.68
CA GLU A 484 19.95 -2.23 -10.99
C GLU A 484 21.07 -3.28 -11.21
N PRO A 485 21.14 -4.36 -10.41
CA PRO A 485 21.73 -5.63 -10.83
C PRO A 485 20.64 -6.59 -11.39
N PRO A 486 21.01 -7.62 -12.17
CA PRO A 486 20.05 -8.51 -12.84
C PRO A 486 19.15 -9.25 -11.84
N ILE A 487 17.84 -9.18 -12.06
CA ILE A 487 16.80 -9.73 -11.16
C ILE A 487 16.60 -11.23 -11.45
N GLN A 488 16.70 -12.06 -10.40
CA GLN A 488 16.10 -13.41 -10.38
C GLN A 488 14.71 -13.31 -9.71
N LEU A 489 13.64 -13.43 -10.49
CA LEU A 489 12.28 -13.54 -9.95
C LEU A 489 12.14 -14.92 -9.29
N THR A 490 11.98 -14.96 -7.97
CA THR A 490 11.64 -16.19 -7.24
C THR A 490 10.12 -16.31 -7.21
N PHE A 491 9.57 -17.07 -8.16
CA PHE A 491 8.18 -17.51 -8.08
C PHE A 491 8.06 -18.64 -7.03
N PRO A 492 6.97 -18.70 -6.26
CA PRO A 492 6.65 -19.91 -5.51
C PRO A 492 6.38 -21.03 -6.52
N ILE A 493 7.36 -21.91 -6.70
CA ILE A 493 7.16 -23.15 -7.44
C ILE A 493 6.09 -23.92 -6.69
N GLN A 494 4.92 -24.08 -7.30
CA GLN A 494 4.00 -25.14 -6.92
C GLN A 494 4.70 -26.46 -7.26
N THR A 495 5.41 -27.04 -6.29
CA THR A 495 5.82 -28.44 -6.36
C THR A 495 4.58 -29.30 -6.12
N GLU A 496 3.74 -29.42 -7.15
CA GLU A 496 2.83 -30.55 -7.25
C GLU A 496 3.61 -31.71 -7.87
N LEU A 497 3.87 -32.71 -7.02
CA LEU A 497 3.93 -34.15 -7.31
C LEU A 497 4.21 -34.54 -8.77
N ILE A 498 5.48 -34.85 -9.05
CA ILE A 498 5.80 -35.92 -10.01
C ILE A 498 6.24 -37.11 -9.18
N GLY A 499 5.25 -37.92 -8.79
CA GLY A 499 5.43 -39.33 -8.51
C GLY A 499 4.83 -40.12 -9.66
N GLU A 500 5.70 -40.56 -10.57
CA GLU A 500 5.81 -41.91 -11.16
C GLU A 500 6.86 -41.89 -12.29
#